data_AF-A0A1C5SDE4-F1
#
_entry.id   AF-A0A1C5SDE4-F1
#
_cell.length_a   1.000
_cell.length_b   1.000
_cell.length_c   1.000
_cell.angle_alpha   90.00
_cell.angle_beta   90.00
_cell.angle_gamma   90.00
#
_symmetry.space_group_name_H-M   'P 1'
#
loop_
_entity.id
_entity.type
_entity.pdbx_description
1 polymer ?
#
loop_
_entity_poly.entity_id
_entity_poly.type
_entity_poly.pdbx_seq_one_letter_code
_entity_poly.pdbx_strand_id
1 'polypeptide(L)' 'MLNQAAGDRQILAKQLNISPYQLSYVTNSGEGEGLLFYGNIIIPFKDKFDKSLKLYSLMTTKPEEVEERKKLEAERK' A
#
# COMPACT_ATOMS: atom_id res chain seq x y z
N MET A 1 0.83 8.58 -2.55
CA MET A 1 1.89 7.77 -3.15
C MET A 1 2.22 6.62 -2.22
N LEU A 2 1.84 5.42 -2.64
CA LEU A 2 2.25 4.16 -2.01
C LEU A 2 3.70 3.84 -2.43
N ASN A 3 4.23 2.69 -2.03
CA ASN A 3 5.51 2.21 -2.56
C ASN A 3 5.45 2.10 -4.10
N GLN A 4 6.43 2.65 -4.81
CA GLN A 4 6.50 2.70 -6.28
C GLN A 4 7.87 2.24 -6.78
N ALA A 5 7.94 1.79 -8.03
CA ALA A 5 9.19 1.42 -8.69
C ALA A 5 10.15 2.61 -8.79
N ALA A 6 11.46 2.34 -8.88
CA ALA A 6 12.49 3.37 -8.83
C ALA A 6 12.32 4.46 -9.92
N GLY A 7 11.93 4.07 -11.14
CA GLY A 7 11.65 5.01 -12.24
C GLY A 7 10.44 5.90 -11.97
N ASP A 8 9.31 5.30 -11.55
CA ASP A 8 8.06 6.02 -11.28
C ASP A 8 8.21 7.01 -10.13
N ARG A 9 9.00 6.66 -9.10
CA ARG A 9 9.32 7.57 -7.99
C ARG A 9 10.02 8.85 -8.48
N GLN A 10 10.95 8.74 -9.43
CA GLN A 10 11.65 9.91 -9.96
C GLN A 10 10.72 10.81 -10.79
N ILE A 11 9.81 10.21 -11.55
CA ILE A 11 8.81 10.94 -12.36
C ILE A 11 7.83 11.66 -11.43
N LEU A 12 7.28 10.96 -10.45
CA LEU A 12 6.34 11.51 -9.47
C LEU A 12 6.99 12.58 -8.59
N ALA A 13 8.24 12.39 -8.16
CA ALA A 13 8.94 13.39 -7.36
C ALA A 13 9.21 14.68 -8.15
N LYS A 14 9.50 14.58 -9.45
CA LYS A 14 9.64 15.74 -10.33
C LYS A 14 8.30 16.47 -10.53
N GLN A 15 7.21 15.74 -10.75
CA GLN A 15 5.89 16.34 -10.96
C GLN A 15 5.32 16.97 -9.68
N LEU A 16 5.58 16.38 -8.52
CA LEU A 16 5.04 16.81 -7.22
C LEU A 16 6.03 17.68 -6.41
N ASN A 17 7.18 18.05 -6.99
CA ASN A 17 8.26 18.81 -6.34
C ASN A 17 8.67 18.25 -4.96
N ILE A 18 8.75 16.92 -4.85
CA ILE A 18 9.08 16.22 -3.61
C ILE A 18 10.60 16.16 -3.45
N SER A 19 11.11 16.47 -2.27
CA SER A 19 12.55 16.39 -2.03
C SER A 19 13.06 14.93 -1.99
N PRO A 20 14.32 14.66 -2.33
CA PRO A 20 14.91 13.32 -2.23
C PRO A 20 14.82 12.73 -0.81
N TYR A 21 14.83 13.58 0.23
CA TYR A 21 14.66 13.16 1.61
C TYR A 21 13.23 12.70 1.91
N GLN A 22 12.22 13.39 1.40
CA GLN A 22 10.81 12.97 1.54
C GLN A 22 10.51 11.67 0.79
N LEU A 23 11.16 11.45 -0.36
CA LEU A 23 11.13 10.18 -1.09
C LEU A 23 11.64 9.00 -0.25
N SER A 24 12.59 9.23 0.65
CA SER A 24 13.17 8.17 1.48
C SER A 24 12.16 7.51 2.44
N TYR A 25 11.12 8.25 2.83
CA TYR A 25 10.02 7.74 3.66
C TYR A 25 9.09 6.77 2.93
N VAL A 26 9.20 6.67 1.60
CA VAL A 26 8.33 5.84 0.73
C VAL A 26 9.12 4.74 0.03
N THR A 27 10.46 4.79 0.07
CA THR A 27 11.32 3.80 -0.58
C THR A 27 11.32 2.44 0.09
N ASN A 28 10.88 2.34 1.35
CA ASN A 28 10.86 1.10 2.13
C ASN A 28 9.53 0.90 2.88
N SER A 29 8.47 1.52 2.38
CA SER A 29 7.13 1.43 2.96
C SER A 29 6.50 0.07 2.67
N GLY A 30 5.98 -0.57 3.71
CA GLY A 30 5.25 -1.83 3.60
C GLY A 30 3.88 -1.68 2.94
N GLU A 31 3.13 -2.78 2.91
CA GLU A 31 1.71 -2.73 2.53
C GLU A 31 0.92 -1.77 3.41
N GLY A 32 0.04 -0.97 2.81
CA GLY A 32 -0.77 0.02 3.55
C GLY A 32 -0.01 1.27 4.00
N GLU A 33 1.27 1.43 3.65
CA GLU A 33 2.07 2.61 3.99
C GLU A 33 2.32 3.51 2.77
N GLY A 34 2.37 4.82 2.98
CA GLY A 34 2.70 5.77 1.93
C GLY A 34 2.59 7.23 2.35
N LEU A 35 2.49 8.11 1.35
CA LEU A 35 2.28 9.55 1.51
C LEU A 35 0.93 9.98 0.95
N LEU A 36 0.18 10.81 1.68
CA LEU A 36 -0.97 11.54 1.18
C LEU A 36 -0.54 12.94 0.75
N PHE A 37 -1.03 13.39 -0.41
CA PHE A 37 -0.82 14.74 -0.92
C PHE A 37 -2.13 15.51 -0.83
N TYR A 38 -2.11 16.65 -0.13
CA TYR A 38 -3.22 17.59 -0.08
C TYR A 38 -2.70 18.99 -0.36
N GLY A 39 -2.81 19.42 -1.62
CA GLY A 39 -2.21 20.67 -2.09
C GLY A 39 -0.69 20.67 -1.90
N ASN A 40 -0.20 21.50 -0.98
CA ASN A 40 1.21 21.62 -0.63
C ASN A 40 1.63 20.78 0.60
N ILE A 41 0.68 20.11 1.26
CA ILE A 41 0.96 19.33 2.48
C ILE A 41 1.16 17.87 2.10
N ILE A 42 2.23 17.29 2.63
CA ILE A 42 2.57 15.87 2.50
C ILE A 42 2.45 15.23 3.87
N ILE A 43 1.60 14.20 3.99
CA ILE A 43 1.32 13.52 5.25
C ILE A 43 1.72 12.04 5.10
N PRO A 44 2.65 11.52 5.91
CA PRO A 44 2.89 10.08 5.95
C PRO A 44 1.68 9.38 6.58
N PHE A 45 1.22 8.31 5.94
CA PHE A 45 0.14 7.49 6.48
C PHE A 45 0.57 6.03 6.57
N LYS A 46 -0.02 5.36 7.56
CA LYS A 46 0.14 3.94 7.80
C LYS A 46 -1.21 3.35 8.10
N ASP A 47 -1.74 2.60 7.15
CA ASP A 47 -3.00 1.87 7.28
C ASP A 47 -2.72 0.43 7.69
N LYS A 48 -2.92 0.15 8.98
CA LYS A 48 -2.90 -1.21 9.52
C LYS A 48 -4.34 -1.72 9.57
N PHE A 49 -4.79 -2.32 8.49
CA PHE A 49 -6.10 -2.96 8.47
C PHE A 49 -6.08 -4.27 9.27
N ASP A 50 -7.04 -4.44 10.17
CA ASP A 50 -7.13 -5.63 11.01
C ASP A 50 -7.53 -6.87 10.18
N LYS A 51 -6.60 -7.82 10.07
CA LYS A 51 -6.76 -9.05 9.30
C LYS A 51 -7.76 -10.04 9.93
N SER A 52 -8.10 -9.87 11.20
CA SER A 52 -9.11 -10.69 11.89
C SER A 52 -10.54 -10.37 11.44
N LEU A 53 -10.75 -9.18 10.87
CA LEU A 53 -12.06 -8.75 10.43
C LEU A 53 -12.48 -9.51 9.17
N LYS A 54 -13.73 -9.99 9.16
CA LYS A 54 -14.34 -10.56 7.96
C LYS A 54 -14.30 -9.58 6.78
N LEU A 55 -14.34 -8.28 7.07
CA LEU A 55 -14.19 -7.24 6.04
C LEU A 55 -12.84 -7.29 5.33
N TYR A 56 -11.73 -7.54 6.03
CA TYR A 56 -10.41 -7.71 5.40
C TYR A 56 -10.42 -8.89 4.44
N SER A 57 -11.00 -10.02 4.87
CA SER A 57 -11.09 -11.21 4.02
C SER A 57 -11.89 -10.96 2.73
N LEU A 58 -12.88 -10.07 2.77
CA LEU A 58 -13.70 -9.72 1.59
C LEU A 58 -13.00 -8.71 0.68
N MET A 59 -12.19 -7.81 1.24
CA MET A 59 -11.60 -6.67 0.55
C MET A 59 -10.12 -6.86 0.17
N THR A 60 -9.46 -7.91 0.67
CA THR A 60 -8.04 -8.18 0.36
C THR A 60 -7.85 -8.42 -1.13
N THR A 61 -6.85 -7.76 -1.70
CA THR A 61 -6.46 -7.89 -3.11
C THR A 61 -5.23 -8.79 -3.29
N LYS A 62 -4.71 -9.37 -2.21
CA LYS A 62 -3.54 -10.23 -2.26
C LYS A 62 -3.90 -11.60 -2.83
N PRO A 63 -3.28 -12.01 -3.95
CA PRO A 63 -3.61 -13.27 -4.61
C PRO A 63 -3.45 -14.48 -3.69
N GLU A 64 -2.36 -14.52 -2.92
CA GLU A 64 -2.03 -15.62 -2.00
C GLU A 64 -3.12 -15.83 -0.93
N GLU A 65 -3.57 -14.75 -0.29
CA GLU A 65 -4.63 -14.79 0.74
C GLU A 65 -6.00 -15.20 0.13
N VAL A 66 -6.27 -14.79 -1.12
CA VAL A 66 -7.49 -15.17 -1.85
C VAL A 66 -7.47 -16.65 -2.24
N GLU A 67 -6.32 -17.17 -2.70
CA GLU A 67 -6.16 -18.58 -3.02
C GLU A 67 -6.26 -19.47 -1.79
N GLU A 68 -5.65 -19.09 -0.67
CA GLU A 68 -5.73 -19.81 0.59
C GLU A 68 -7.19 -19.91 1.09
N ARG A 69 -7.95 -18.79 1.01
CA ARG A 69 -9.38 -18.80 1.33
C ARG A 69 -10.17 -19.75 0.45
N LYS A 70 -9.94 -19.74 -0.88
CA LYS A 70 -10.63 -20.64 -1.82
C LYS A 70 -10.32 -22.12 -1.52
N LYS A 71 -9.10 -22.45 -1.12
CA LYS A 71 -8.72 -23.81 -0.71
C LYS A 71 -9.47 -24.23 0.56
N LEU A 72 -9.47 -23.39 1.60
CA LEU A 72 -10.18 -23.64 2.86
C LEU A 72 -11.71 -23.79 2.65
N GLU A 73 -12.29 -23.02 1.73
CA GLU A 73 -13.71 -23.13 1.38
C GLU A 73 -14.02 -24.42 0.59
N ALA A 74 -13.08 -24.89 -0.23
CA ALA A 74 -13.22 -26.15 -0.97
C ALA A 74 -13.09 -27.38 -0.07
N GLU A 75 -12.23 -27.35 0.95
CA GLU A 75 -12.06 -28.43 1.94
C GLU A 75 -13.23 -28.56 2.93
N ARG A 76 -13.98 -27.47 3.13
CA ARG A 76 -15.19 -27.47 3.98
C ARG A 76 -16.45 -27.98 3.27
N LYS A 77 -16.35 -28.29 1.98
CA LYS A 77 -17.48 -28.67 1.12
C LYS A 77 -17.46 -30.15 0.82
#